data_AF-A0AAE7J153-F1
#
_entry.id   AF-A0AAE7J153-F1
#
_cell.length_a   1.000
_cell.length_b   1.000
_cell.length_c   1.000
_cell.angle_alpha   90.00
_cell.angle_beta   90.00
_cell.angle_gamma   90.00
#
_symmetry.space_group_name_H-M   'P 1'
#
loop_
_entity.id
_entity.type
_entity.pdbx_description
1 polymer ?
#
loop_
_entity_poly.entity_id
_entity_poly.type
_entity_poly.pdbx_seq_one_letter_code
_entity_poly.pdbx_strand_id
1 'polypeptide(L)'
;MMRSPTPPIGAVALLEIPLNNPDAPADLSLPVPHPSARRGWDAWSPLLQALDRALSRGRGSLRDPWLEFDQPFQGPPGLFLRLMNHQTHTVQALQSLRNELVPQEPNAHGTIESRPWPRTLPGENVVISHLGLFPDRPAHREGRWRLNLTGAGQTAWLRGRHPALEDPELNHLLACDDLSWSATFDWGNDGLSHLGFELFPAGRLQQGSAWPDPAVDRLIAQVSPWLPTGALERSLERQVHWQHHHQPSHRIGFSHFKLMPTANSPNDWMLKLYLLSHATG
;
A
#
# COMPACT_ATOMS: atom_id res chain seq x y z
N MET A 1 5.55 0.18 31.13
CA MET A 1 6.45 0.40 29.97
C MET A 1 6.19 -0.71 28.96
N MET A 2 5.40 -0.46 27.92
CA MET A 2 5.23 -1.43 26.84
C MET A 2 6.51 -1.39 26.00
N ARG A 3 7.23 -2.52 25.93
CA ARG A 3 8.35 -2.69 24.99
C ARG A 3 7.78 -2.44 23.59
N SER A 4 8.31 -1.46 22.85
CA SER A 4 7.99 -1.31 21.43
C SER A 4 8.43 -2.60 20.73
N PRO A 5 7.49 -3.40 20.20
CA PRO A 5 7.81 -4.70 19.66
C PRO A 5 8.14 -4.50 18.19
N THR A 6 9.42 -4.27 17.88
CA THR A 6 9.91 -4.36 16.51
C THR A 6 9.34 -5.63 15.88
N PRO A 7 8.60 -5.53 14.77
CA PRO A 7 7.90 -6.68 14.23
C PRO A 7 8.93 -7.69 13.68
N PRO A 8 8.69 -9.00 13.86
CA PRO A 8 9.63 -10.01 13.41
C PRO A 8 9.62 -10.11 11.87
N ILE A 9 10.80 -10.05 11.27
CA ILE A 9 10.98 -10.18 9.83
C ILE A 9 11.27 -11.64 9.51
N GLY A 10 10.37 -12.27 8.75
CA GLY A 10 10.48 -13.66 8.31
C GLY A 10 11.03 -13.76 6.89
N ALA A 11 10.30 -14.45 6.00
CA ALA A 11 10.76 -14.73 4.65
C ALA A 11 10.79 -13.50 3.73
N VAL A 12 9.93 -12.50 3.97
CA VAL A 12 9.81 -11.33 3.10
C VAL A 12 9.38 -10.09 3.87
N ALA A 13 9.85 -8.93 3.42
CA ALA A 13 9.46 -7.61 3.88
C ALA A 13 9.42 -6.61 2.71
N LEU A 14 8.52 -5.64 2.79
CA LEU A 14 8.53 -4.45 1.96
C LEU A 14 9.04 -3.28 2.79
N LEU A 15 9.98 -2.53 2.23
CA LEU A 15 10.59 -1.37 2.87
C LEU A 15 10.17 -0.13 2.10
N GLU A 16 9.55 0.81 2.80
CA GLU A 16 8.96 2.00 2.20
C GLU A 16 9.82 3.21 2.56
N ILE A 17 10.57 3.69 1.57
CA ILE A 17 11.58 4.73 1.77
C ILE A 17 11.08 6.05 1.16
N PRO A 18 10.83 7.10 1.95
CA PRO A 18 10.49 8.41 1.42
C PRO A 18 11.70 9.03 0.72
N LEU A 19 11.55 9.35 -0.57
CA LEU A 19 12.65 9.90 -1.37
C LEU A 19 12.77 11.42 -1.26
N ASN A 20 11.71 12.10 -0.83
CA ASN A 20 11.75 13.52 -0.44
C ASN A 20 12.54 13.76 0.85
N ASN A 21 12.68 12.74 1.71
CA ASN A 21 13.49 12.77 2.92
C ASN A 21 14.24 11.44 3.07
N PRO A 22 15.32 11.21 2.30
CA PRO A 22 16.03 9.93 2.30
C PRO A 22 16.64 9.56 3.67
N ASP A 23 16.76 10.54 4.57
CA ASP A 23 17.28 10.36 5.93
C ASP A 23 16.19 9.93 6.93
N ALA A 24 14.90 10.03 6.59
CA ALA A 24 13.83 9.46 7.41
C ALA A 24 13.84 7.92 7.38
N PRO A 25 13.63 7.25 8.53
CA PRO A 25 13.64 5.79 8.59
C PRO A 25 12.56 5.18 7.70
N ALA A 26 12.85 3.99 7.15
CA ALA A 26 11.92 3.28 6.28
C ALA A 26 10.80 2.64 7.10
N ASP A 27 9.57 2.83 6.64
CA ASP A 27 8.42 2.07 7.14
C ASP A 27 8.54 0.62 6.65
N LEU A 28 7.89 -0.30 7.36
CA LEU A 28 8.05 -1.73 7.13
C LEU A 28 6.69 -2.39 6.94
N SER A 29 6.50 -3.02 5.78
CA SER A 29 5.32 -3.81 5.48
C SER A 29 5.66 -5.31 5.49
N LEU A 30 4.93 -6.11 6.27
CA LEU A 30 5.17 -7.54 6.45
C LEU A 30 3.91 -8.36 6.13
N PRO A 31 4.02 -9.50 5.41
CA PRO A 31 2.88 -10.39 5.27
C PRO A 31 2.51 -10.98 6.63
N VAL A 32 1.22 -11.14 6.89
CA VAL A 32 0.76 -11.83 8.09
C VAL A 32 1.03 -13.33 7.93
N PRO A 33 1.82 -13.94 8.81
CA PRO A 33 2.12 -15.35 8.70
C PRO A 33 0.90 -16.21 9.07
N HIS A 34 0.89 -17.43 8.55
CA HIS A 34 -0.06 -18.46 8.95
C HIS A 34 -0.07 -18.63 10.48
N PRO A 35 -1.22 -18.92 11.13
CA PRO A 35 -1.30 -19.05 12.59
C PRO A 35 -0.21 -19.92 13.24
N SER A 36 0.21 -21.00 12.58
CA SER A 36 1.26 -21.90 13.07
C SER A 36 2.69 -21.29 13.05
N ALA A 37 2.90 -20.17 12.35
CA ALA A 37 4.20 -19.52 12.14
C ALA A 37 4.32 -18.16 12.84
N ARG A 38 3.43 -17.84 13.80
CA ARG A 38 3.37 -16.55 14.51
C ARG A 38 4.31 -16.39 15.70
N ARG A 39 5.39 -17.16 15.77
CA ARG A 39 6.39 -16.99 16.84
C ARG A 39 6.97 -15.56 16.76
N GLY A 40 6.97 -14.83 17.88
CA GLY A 40 7.48 -13.45 17.95
C GLY A 40 6.47 -12.37 17.56
N TRP A 41 5.24 -12.73 17.22
CA TRP A 41 4.14 -11.78 16.93
C TRP A 41 3.26 -11.49 18.17
N ASP A 42 3.72 -11.85 19.36
CA ASP A 42 2.90 -11.89 20.57
C ASP A 42 2.21 -10.56 20.88
N ALA A 43 2.93 -9.44 20.69
CA ALA A 43 2.40 -8.10 20.92
C ALA A 43 1.24 -7.71 19.98
N TRP A 44 1.15 -8.37 18.82
CA TRP A 44 0.12 -8.13 17.82
C TRP A 44 -0.96 -9.22 17.83
N SER A 45 -0.91 -10.16 18.78
CA SER A 45 -1.87 -11.29 18.84
C SER A 45 -3.35 -10.87 18.82
N PRO A 46 -3.79 -9.82 19.55
CA PRO A 46 -5.19 -9.38 19.48
C PRO A 46 -5.61 -8.96 18.07
N LEU A 47 -4.75 -8.20 17.38
CA LEU A 47 -4.95 -7.78 15.99
C LEU A 47 -5.01 -8.98 15.06
N LEU A 48 -4.06 -9.92 15.19
CA LEU A 48 -3.99 -11.11 14.33
C LEU A 48 -5.20 -12.03 14.52
N GLN A 49 -5.69 -12.19 15.75
CA GLN A 49 -6.91 -12.95 16.04
C GLN A 49 -8.16 -12.28 15.47
N ALA A 50 -8.26 -10.94 15.57
CA ALA A 50 -9.33 -10.16 14.97
C ALA A 50 -9.35 -10.31 13.45
N LEU A 51 -8.16 -10.26 12.83
CA LEU A 51 -7.99 -10.50 11.41
C LEU A 51 -8.41 -11.92 11.00
N ASP A 52 -8.00 -12.96 11.73
CA ASP A 52 -8.41 -14.35 11.42
C ASP A 52 -9.93 -14.53 11.45
N ARG A 53 -10.60 -13.93 12.45
CA ARG A 53 -12.08 -13.92 12.52
C ARG A 53 -12.70 -13.19 11.32
N ALA A 54 -12.13 -12.07 10.90
CA ALA A 54 -12.63 -11.34 9.73
C ALA A 54 -12.41 -12.12 8.42
N LEU A 55 -11.22 -12.70 8.22
CA LEU A 55 -10.88 -13.48 7.03
C LEU A 55 -11.74 -14.74 6.89
N SER A 56 -11.98 -15.46 8.00
CA SER A 56 -12.85 -16.64 8.01
C SER A 56 -14.30 -16.30 7.65
N ARG A 57 -14.84 -15.19 8.17
CA ARG A 57 -16.18 -14.68 7.78
C ARG A 57 -16.25 -14.30 6.30
N GLY A 58 -15.16 -13.81 5.72
CA GLY A 58 -15.10 -13.38 4.33
C GLY A 58 -15.08 -14.49 3.28
N ARG A 59 -15.08 -15.78 3.68
CA ARG A 59 -15.15 -16.96 2.80
C ARG A 59 -14.19 -16.91 1.59
N GLY A 60 -12.97 -16.40 1.79
CA GLY A 60 -11.94 -16.33 0.75
C GLY A 60 -12.02 -15.11 -0.17
N SER A 61 -12.91 -14.15 0.11
CA SER A 61 -13.02 -12.86 -0.60
C SER A 61 -11.88 -11.89 -0.26
N LEU A 62 -11.26 -12.07 0.91
CA LEU A 62 -10.10 -11.32 1.39
C LEU A 62 -8.89 -12.27 1.44
N ARG A 63 -7.77 -11.86 0.86
CA ARG A 63 -6.55 -12.68 0.76
C ARG A 63 -5.30 -11.88 1.05
N ASP A 64 -4.21 -12.60 1.27
CA ASP A 64 -2.84 -12.07 1.36
C ASP A 64 -2.74 -10.82 2.26
N PRO A 65 -3.09 -10.91 3.55
CA PRO A 65 -2.93 -9.82 4.50
C PRO A 65 -1.47 -9.38 4.68
N TRP A 66 -1.24 -8.06 4.66
CA TRP A 66 0.02 -7.42 5.02
C TRP A 66 -0.22 -6.36 6.10
N LEU A 67 0.75 -6.18 7.00
CA LEU A 67 0.74 -5.16 8.04
C LEU A 67 1.83 -4.12 7.76
N GLU A 68 1.45 -2.85 7.67
CA GLU A 68 2.34 -1.68 7.49
C GLU A 68 2.65 -1.06 8.85
N PHE A 69 3.92 -1.02 9.20
CA PHE A 69 4.45 -0.49 10.46
C PHE A 69 5.19 0.81 10.18
N ASP A 70 4.64 1.91 10.66
CA ASP A 70 5.28 3.22 10.59
C ASP A 70 6.41 3.32 11.63
N GLN A 71 7.57 3.84 11.26
CA GLN A 71 8.66 4.08 12.21
C GLN A 71 8.31 5.24 13.16
N PRO A 72 8.63 5.14 14.48
CA PRO A 72 9.48 4.15 15.15
C PRO A 72 8.75 2.89 15.71
N PHE A 73 7.75 2.36 15.01
CA PHE A 73 6.99 1.15 15.37
C PHE A 73 6.30 1.24 16.74
N GLN A 74 5.69 2.40 16.99
CA GLN A 74 5.01 2.69 18.26
C GLN A 74 3.49 2.56 18.18
N GLY A 75 2.90 2.75 17.01
CA GLY A 75 1.46 2.67 16.78
C GLY A 75 0.98 1.27 16.33
N PRO A 76 -0.34 1.00 16.36
CA PRO A 76 -0.91 -0.13 15.65
C PRO A 76 -0.61 -0.07 14.15
N PRO A 77 -0.26 -1.19 13.51
CA PRO A 77 0.03 -1.20 12.08
C PRO A 77 -1.22 -0.93 11.24
N GLY A 78 -0.99 -0.37 10.06
CA GLY A 78 -1.94 -0.44 8.96
C GLY A 78 -2.11 -1.88 8.45
N LEU A 79 -3.22 -2.16 7.80
CA LEU A 79 -3.52 -3.44 7.18
C LEU A 79 -3.79 -3.24 5.70
N PHE A 80 -3.20 -4.08 4.86
CA PHE A 80 -3.56 -4.23 3.45
C PHE A 80 -4.01 -5.65 3.15
N LEU A 81 -4.95 -5.78 2.23
CA LEU A 81 -5.53 -7.04 1.81
C LEU A 81 -5.78 -7.01 0.31
N ARG A 82 -5.60 -8.15 -0.34
CA ARG A 82 -6.07 -8.37 -1.70
C ARG A 82 -7.56 -8.72 -1.69
N LEU A 83 -8.32 -8.11 -2.59
CA LEU A 83 -9.73 -8.40 -2.81
C LEU A 83 -9.89 -9.40 -3.95
N MET A 84 -10.73 -10.40 -3.74
CA MET A 84 -11.25 -11.25 -4.82
C MET A 84 -12.61 -10.73 -5.25
N ASN A 85 -12.80 -10.54 -6.56
CA ASN A 85 -13.90 -9.76 -7.15
C ASN A 85 -15.31 -10.37 -7.05
N HIS A 86 -15.58 -11.22 -6.05
CA HIS A 86 -16.91 -11.75 -5.77
C HIS A 86 -17.67 -10.74 -4.90
N GLN A 87 -18.32 -9.78 -5.56
CA GLN A 87 -18.80 -8.53 -4.96
C GLN A 87 -19.74 -8.70 -3.75
N THR A 88 -20.55 -9.76 -3.67
CA THR A 88 -21.52 -9.91 -2.58
C THR A 88 -20.88 -10.30 -1.24
N HIS A 89 -19.90 -11.20 -1.26
CA HIS A 89 -19.23 -11.65 -0.03
C HIS A 89 -18.16 -10.66 0.45
N THR A 90 -17.65 -9.84 -0.46
CA THR A 90 -16.59 -8.87 -0.18
C THR A 90 -17.08 -7.76 0.76
N VAL A 91 -18.25 -7.17 0.50
CA VAL A 91 -18.79 -6.05 1.30
C VAL A 91 -19.00 -6.45 2.78
N GLN A 92 -19.63 -7.59 3.04
CA GLN A 92 -19.86 -8.09 4.40
C GLN A 92 -18.55 -8.44 5.13
N ALA A 93 -17.59 -9.02 4.40
CA ALA A 93 -16.27 -9.35 4.93
C ALA A 93 -15.52 -8.08 5.38
N LEU A 94 -15.55 -7.05 4.53
CA LEU A 94 -14.91 -5.77 4.80
C LEU A 94 -15.57 -5.04 5.97
N GLN A 95 -16.90 -5.12 6.10
CA GLN A 95 -17.58 -4.52 7.25
C GLN A 95 -17.22 -5.25 8.55
N SER A 96 -17.17 -6.58 8.50
CA SER A 96 -16.73 -7.40 9.64
C SER A 96 -15.30 -7.04 10.05
N LEU A 97 -14.40 -6.90 9.06
CA LEU A 97 -13.02 -6.47 9.27
C LEU A 97 -12.96 -5.09 9.94
N ARG A 98 -13.73 -4.12 9.44
CA ARG A 98 -13.78 -2.77 10.02
C ARG A 98 -14.13 -2.82 11.50
N ASN A 99 -15.21 -3.53 11.82
CA ASN A 99 -15.77 -3.57 13.17
C ASN A 99 -14.82 -4.23 14.17
N GLU A 100 -13.98 -5.13 13.70
CA GLU A 100 -12.98 -5.82 14.53
C GLU A 100 -11.70 -4.99 14.71
N LEU A 101 -11.34 -4.15 13.73
CA LEU A 101 -10.02 -3.50 13.67
C LEU A 101 -10.00 -1.99 13.95
N VAL A 102 -11.10 -1.29 13.68
CA VAL A 102 -11.20 0.15 13.95
C VAL A 102 -12.08 0.37 15.17
N PRO A 103 -11.60 1.09 16.19
CA PRO A 103 -12.45 1.50 17.31
C PRO A 103 -13.73 2.18 16.80
N GLN A 104 -14.87 1.81 17.37
CA GLN A 104 -16.16 2.43 17.05
C GLN A 104 -16.18 3.83 17.69
N GLU A 105 -15.78 4.85 16.93
CA GLU A 105 -16.02 6.25 17.30
C GLU A 105 -17.54 6.51 17.29
N PRO A 106 -18.11 7.26 18.25
CA PRO A 106 -19.54 7.55 18.31
C PRO A 106 -20.10 8.13 17.01
N ASN A 107 -19.26 8.83 16.23
CA ASN A 107 -19.62 9.51 14.99
C ASN A 107 -19.25 8.70 13.72
N ALA A 108 -18.67 7.49 13.85
CA ALA A 108 -18.37 6.62 12.72
C ALA A 108 -19.65 5.95 12.21
N HIS A 109 -20.63 6.74 11.79
CA HIS A 109 -21.91 6.26 11.30
C HIS A 109 -21.74 5.77 9.84
N GLY A 110 -21.98 4.48 9.63
CA GLY A 110 -22.18 3.88 8.31
C GLY A 110 -21.58 2.49 8.15
N THR A 111 -22.40 1.57 7.63
CA THR A 111 -21.98 0.27 7.12
C THR A 111 -21.36 0.43 5.72
N ILE A 112 -20.60 -0.53 5.21
CA ILE A 112 -20.12 -0.45 3.81
C ILE A 112 -21.30 -0.46 2.84
N GLU A 113 -22.44 -1.04 3.21
CA GLU A 113 -23.67 -0.92 2.41
C GLU A 113 -24.22 0.52 2.40
N SER A 114 -24.03 1.29 3.49
CA SER A 114 -24.45 2.69 3.55
C SER A 114 -23.40 3.67 3.01
N ARG A 115 -22.15 3.24 2.84
CA ARG A 115 -21.08 4.02 2.18
C ARG A 115 -20.97 3.55 0.74
N PRO A 116 -21.18 4.40 -0.27
CA PRO A 116 -21.28 3.92 -1.64
C PRO A 116 -19.97 3.24 -2.05
N TRP A 117 -19.88 1.90 -2.12
CA TRP A 117 -18.72 1.22 -2.71
C TRP A 117 -18.49 1.79 -4.11
N PRO A 118 -17.24 2.02 -4.57
CA PRO A 118 -17.01 2.60 -5.88
C PRO A 118 -17.75 1.76 -6.93
N ARG A 119 -18.74 2.37 -7.56
CA ARG A 119 -19.51 1.71 -8.62
C ARG A 119 -18.58 1.57 -9.82
N THR A 120 -18.24 0.34 -10.14
CA THR A 120 -17.69 -0.02 -11.46
C THR A 120 -18.90 -0.32 -12.34
N LEU A 121 -19.12 0.46 -13.40
CA LEU A 121 -20.26 0.25 -14.28
C LEU A 121 -20.10 -1.07 -15.06
N PRO A 122 -21.19 -1.78 -15.37
CA PRO A 122 -21.13 -2.95 -16.25
C PRO A 122 -20.42 -2.61 -17.57
N GLY A 123 -19.35 -3.34 -17.90
CA GLY A 123 -18.54 -3.12 -19.10
C GLY A 123 -17.30 -2.24 -18.90
N GLU A 124 -17.10 -1.62 -17.73
CA GLU A 124 -15.84 -0.95 -17.43
C GLU A 124 -14.74 -1.98 -17.11
N ASN A 125 -13.60 -1.87 -17.81
CA ASN A 125 -12.41 -2.70 -17.56
C ASN A 125 -11.61 -2.18 -16.36
N VAL A 126 -12.26 -2.06 -15.20
CA VAL A 126 -11.65 -1.62 -13.94
C VAL A 126 -11.90 -2.60 -12.80
N VAL A 127 -10.92 -2.74 -11.92
CA VAL A 127 -10.97 -3.65 -10.78
C VAL A 127 -10.38 -2.98 -9.55
N ILE A 128 -11.11 -3.04 -8.43
CA ILE A 128 -10.56 -2.74 -7.10
C ILE A 128 -9.81 -3.99 -6.63
N SER A 129 -8.49 -3.92 -6.63
CA SER A 129 -7.60 -5.06 -6.40
C SER A 129 -7.19 -5.23 -4.94
N HIS A 130 -7.07 -4.13 -4.20
CA HIS A 130 -6.63 -4.12 -2.82
C HIS A 130 -7.44 -3.15 -1.98
N LEU A 131 -7.42 -3.42 -0.68
CA LEU A 131 -7.98 -2.57 0.36
C LEU A 131 -6.96 -2.38 1.47
N GLY A 132 -6.83 -1.14 1.93
CA GLY A 132 -6.05 -0.74 3.09
C GLY A 132 -6.92 -0.11 4.19
N LEU A 133 -6.54 -0.39 5.43
CA LEU A 133 -7.17 0.12 6.65
C LEU A 133 -6.08 0.54 7.64
N PHE A 134 -6.05 1.82 8.01
CA PHE A 134 -5.02 2.37 8.89
C PHE A 134 -5.69 2.98 10.12
N PRO A 135 -5.74 2.24 11.25
CA PRO A 135 -6.47 2.67 12.44
C PRO A 135 -6.02 4.03 12.98
N ASP A 136 -4.77 4.44 12.73
CA ASP A 136 -4.24 5.72 13.21
C ASP A 136 -4.54 6.91 12.30
N ARG A 137 -5.01 6.69 11.07
CA ARG A 137 -5.32 7.78 10.14
C ARG A 137 -6.74 8.31 10.37
N PRO A 138 -6.95 9.63 10.61
CA PRO A 138 -8.26 10.21 10.88
C PRO A 138 -9.32 9.85 9.83
N ALA A 139 -8.97 9.97 8.54
CA ALA A 139 -9.81 9.57 7.40
C ALA A 139 -10.37 8.15 7.53
N HIS A 140 -9.56 7.20 8.00
CA HIS A 140 -9.95 5.81 8.15
C HIS A 140 -10.84 5.58 9.37
N ARG A 141 -10.63 6.34 10.46
CA ARG A 141 -11.52 6.36 11.63
C ARG A 141 -12.92 6.88 11.26
N GLU A 142 -12.97 7.94 10.47
CA GLU A 142 -14.21 8.54 9.96
C GLU A 142 -14.96 7.65 8.98
N GLY A 143 -14.24 6.76 8.29
CA GLY A 143 -14.92 5.77 7.47
C GLY A 143 -14.30 5.38 6.16
N ARG A 144 -13.21 6.03 5.79
CA ARG A 144 -12.61 5.87 4.48
C ARG A 144 -11.80 4.58 4.41
N TRP A 145 -11.74 4.05 3.19
CA TRP A 145 -10.95 2.89 2.84
C TRP A 145 -9.88 3.30 1.85
N ARG A 146 -8.64 2.83 2.03
CA ARG A 146 -7.63 2.95 0.98
C ARG A 146 -7.94 1.86 -0.02
N LEU A 147 -8.07 2.18 -1.30
CA LEU A 147 -8.37 1.24 -2.35
C LEU A 147 -7.32 1.35 -3.46
N ASN A 148 -6.99 0.22 -4.09
CA ASN A 148 -6.17 0.21 -5.30
C ASN A 148 -7.03 -0.14 -6.52
N LEU A 149 -7.14 0.79 -7.46
CA LEU A 149 -7.81 0.62 -8.74
C LEU A 149 -6.79 0.21 -9.81
N THR A 150 -7.18 -0.78 -10.60
CA THR A 150 -6.37 -1.37 -11.68
C THR A 150 -7.24 -1.59 -12.92
N GLY A 151 -6.61 -1.89 -14.05
CA GLY A 151 -7.27 -2.28 -15.29
C GLY A 151 -7.25 -1.19 -16.36
N ALA A 152 -7.46 -1.58 -17.61
CA ALA A 152 -7.31 -0.70 -18.77
C ALA A 152 -8.25 0.52 -18.76
N GLY A 153 -9.37 0.45 -18.04
CA GLY A 153 -10.33 1.56 -17.91
C GLY A 153 -9.99 2.57 -16.81
N GLN A 154 -8.93 2.37 -16.02
CA GLN A 154 -8.70 3.14 -14.80
C GLN A 154 -8.55 4.64 -15.03
N THR A 155 -7.86 5.06 -16.11
CA THR A 155 -7.69 6.48 -16.45
C THR A 155 -9.03 7.15 -16.74
N ALA A 156 -9.88 6.50 -17.54
CA ALA A 156 -11.20 7.02 -17.88
C ALA A 156 -12.12 7.07 -16.66
N TRP A 157 -12.02 6.07 -15.77
CA TRP A 157 -12.79 6.05 -14.52
C TRP A 157 -12.38 7.18 -13.58
N LEU A 158 -11.08 7.46 -13.45
CA LEU A 158 -10.59 8.53 -12.56
C LEU A 158 -10.83 9.93 -13.14
N ARG A 159 -10.87 10.08 -14.48
CA ARG A 159 -11.08 11.38 -15.13
C ARG A 159 -12.41 11.98 -14.69
N GLY A 160 -12.38 13.25 -14.27
CA GLY A 160 -13.53 13.96 -13.71
C GLY A 160 -13.88 13.61 -12.26
N ARG A 161 -13.11 12.73 -11.60
CA ARG A 161 -13.26 12.41 -10.16
C ARG A 161 -12.16 13.01 -9.29
N HIS A 162 -11.05 13.47 -9.87
CA HIS A 162 -9.97 14.13 -9.13
C HIS A 162 -9.23 15.15 -10.00
N PRO A 163 -8.98 16.38 -9.53
CA PRO A 163 -8.36 17.45 -10.32
C PRO A 163 -6.90 17.17 -10.68
N ALA A 164 -6.18 16.35 -9.90
CA ALA A 164 -4.82 15.92 -10.22
C ALA A 164 -4.67 15.37 -11.65
N LEU A 165 -5.70 14.74 -12.21
CA LEU A 165 -5.65 14.22 -13.59
C LEU A 165 -5.73 15.30 -14.67
N GLU A 166 -5.85 16.56 -14.31
CA GLU A 166 -5.72 17.69 -15.23
C GLU A 166 -4.26 18.19 -15.29
N ASP A 167 -3.39 17.74 -14.39
CA ASP A 167 -1.97 18.07 -14.37
C ASP A 167 -1.24 17.50 -15.60
N PRO A 168 -0.60 18.34 -16.44
CA PRO A 168 0.08 17.86 -17.65
C PRO A 168 1.30 16.97 -17.37
N GLU A 169 2.05 17.23 -16.31
CA GLU A 169 3.28 16.48 -15.98
C GLU A 169 2.92 15.08 -15.47
N LEU A 170 1.93 14.98 -14.60
CA LEU A 170 1.39 13.71 -14.16
C LEU A 170 0.79 12.93 -15.33
N ASN A 171 0.01 13.59 -16.20
CA ASN A 171 -0.54 12.92 -17.37
C ASN A 171 0.55 12.41 -18.32
N HIS A 172 1.63 13.16 -18.51
CA HIS A 172 2.76 12.73 -19.31
C HIS A 172 3.42 11.47 -18.71
N LEU A 173 3.65 11.46 -17.39
CA LEU A 173 4.18 10.30 -16.68
C LEU A 173 3.26 9.09 -16.84
N LEU A 174 1.97 9.22 -16.53
CA LEU A 174 1.00 8.11 -16.55
C LEU A 174 0.67 7.59 -17.97
N ALA A 175 1.03 8.33 -19.01
CA ALA A 175 0.90 7.93 -20.41
C ALA A 175 2.18 7.27 -20.98
N CYS A 176 3.25 7.14 -20.19
CA CYS A 176 4.49 6.55 -20.64
C CYS A 176 4.35 5.02 -20.87
N ASP A 177 4.73 4.54 -22.06
CA ASP A 177 4.61 3.12 -22.44
C ASP A 177 5.59 2.21 -21.67
N ASP A 178 6.67 2.77 -21.12
CA ASP A 178 7.67 2.03 -20.34
C ASP A 178 7.21 1.73 -18.91
N LEU A 179 6.04 2.23 -18.48
CA LEU A 179 5.50 1.98 -17.15
C LEU A 179 4.09 1.40 -17.17
N SER A 180 3.78 0.68 -16.10
CA SER A 180 2.42 0.29 -15.73
C SER A 180 2.11 0.89 -14.37
N TRP A 181 0.85 1.21 -14.11
CA TRP A 181 0.48 1.84 -12.85
C TRP A 181 -0.86 1.37 -12.33
N SER A 182 -1.06 1.53 -11.03
CA SER A 182 -2.36 1.41 -10.38
C SER A 182 -2.62 2.62 -9.50
N ALA A 183 -3.85 3.13 -9.51
CA ALA A 183 -4.21 4.24 -8.64
C ALA A 183 -4.49 3.75 -7.22
N THR A 184 -3.99 4.47 -6.24
CA THR A 184 -4.32 4.30 -4.81
C THR A 184 -5.10 5.51 -4.34
N PHE A 185 -6.19 5.34 -3.62
CA PHE A 185 -6.96 6.48 -3.11
C PHE A 185 -7.76 6.12 -1.87
N ASP A 186 -8.10 7.12 -1.08
CA ASP A 186 -9.06 6.98 0.01
C ASP A 186 -10.48 7.19 -0.53
N TRP A 187 -11.38 6.29 -0.17
CA TRP A 187 -12.75 6.29 -0.65
C TRP A 187 -13.74 6.35 0.50
N GLY A 188 -14.68 7.30 0.45
CA GLY A 188 -15.72 7.50 1.45
C GLY A 188 -17.00 8.11 0.88
N ASN A 189 -17.85 8.64 1.75
CA ASN A 189 -19.15 9.21 1.37
C ASN A 189 -19.02 10.40 0.41
N ASP A 190 -17.97 11.21 0.58
CA ASP A 190 -17.69 12.36 -0.27
C ASP A 190 -16.94 11.97 -1.56
N GLY A 191 -16.84 10.67 -1.85
CA GLY A 191 -16.10 10.13 -2.98
C GLY A 191 -14.62 9.95 -2.73
N LEU A 192 -13.83 10.19 -3.77
CA LEU A 192 -12.40 9.93 -3.83
C LEU A 192 -11.59 11.08 -3.20
N SER A 193 -10.61 10.75 -2.36
CA SER A 193 -9.56 11.68 -1.91
C SER A 193 -8.19 11.02 -1.85
N HIS A 194 -7.13 11.81 -1.66
CA HIS A 194 -5.74 11.33 -1.54
C HIS A 194 -5.31 10.40 -2.69
N LEU A 195 -5.62 10.81 -3.93
CA LEU A 195 -5.21 10.05 -5.12
C LEU A 195 -3.69 10.01 -5.25
N GLY A 196 -3.14 8.80 -5.31
CA GLY A 196 -1.75 8.51 -5.65
C GLY A 196 -1.64 7.34 -6.63
N PHE A 197 -0.42 6.95 -6.97
CA PHE A 197 -0.13 5.96 -8.00
C PHE A 197 1.02 5.06 -7.56
N GLU A 198 0.84 3.76 -7.69
CA GLU A 198 1.94 2.79 -7.67
C GLU A 198 2.43 2.62 -9.10
N LEU A 199 3.73 2.80 -9.32
CA LEU A 199 4.40 2.81 -10.62
C LEU A 199 5.35 1.62 -10.72
N PHE A 200 5.15 0.82 -11.76
CA PHE A 200 5.88 -0.40 -12.06
C PHE A 200 6.49 -0.29 -13.46
N PRO A 201 7.60 -0.98 -13.75
CA PRO A 201 8.06 -1.12 -15.11
C PRO A 201 6.98 -1.83 -15.95
N ALA A 202 6.80 -1.42 -17.20
CA ALA A 202 5.81 -2.03 -18.08
C ALA A 202 6.11 -3.53 -18.31
N GLY A 203 5.04 -4.31 -18.40
CA GLY A 203 5.10 -5.76 -18.61
C GLY A 203 5.05 -6.57 -17.32
N ARG A 204 5.67 -7.76 -17.32
CA ARG A 204 5.60 -8.69 -16.20
C ARG A 204 6.79 -8.52 -15.27
N LEU A 205 6.60 -7.75 -14.20
CA LEU A 205 7.37 -7.90 -12.96
C LEU A 205 6.39 -8.13 -11.81
N GLN A 206 5.78 -9.33 -11.80
CA GLN A 206 5.10 -9.83 -10.61
C GLN A 206 6.15 -10.42 -9.69
N GLN A 207 6.45 -9.72 -8.60
CA GLN A 207 7.42 -10.03 -7.55
C GLN A 207 8.86 -9.58 -7.85
N GLY A 208 9.32 -8.58 -7.09
CA GLY A 208 10.72 -8.30 -6.77
C GLY A 208 11.70 -8.42 -7.93
N SER A 209 11.84 -7.39 -8.76
CA SER A 209 12.90 -7.39 -9.78
C SER A 209 14.25 -7.42 -9.08
N ALA A 210 15.13 -8.33 -9.51
CA ALA A 210 16.51 -8.29 -9.08
C ALA A 210 17.14 -6.97 -9.54
N TRP A 211 17.84 -6.26 -8.65
CA TRP A 211 18.65 -5.13 -9.07
C TRP A 211 20.06 -5.63 -9.41
N PRO A 212 20.63 -5.29 -10.58
CA PRO A 212 20.12 -4.38 -11.62
C PRO A 212 19.14 -5.03 -12.62
N ASP A 213 18.15 -4.27 -13.08
CA ASP A 213 17.19 -4.64 -14.13
C ASP A 213 16.99 -3.45 -15.09
N PRO A 214 17.22 -3.59 -16.40
CA PRO A 214 17.06 -2.50 -17.36
C PRO A 214 15.66 -1.88 -17.41
N ALA A 215 14.61 -2.63 -17.07
CA ALA A 215 13.25 -2.11 -16.98
C ALA A 215 13.08 -1.19 -15.76
N VAL A 216 13.77 -1.50 -14.66
CA VAL A 216 13.83 -0.63 -13.47
C VAL A 216 14.63 0.63 -13.79
N ASP A 217 15.74 0.53 -14.52
CA ASP A 217 16.53 1.70 -14.95
C ASP A 217 15.71 2.67 -15.82
N ARG A 218 14.92 2.14 -16.76
CA ARG A 218 14.00 2.96 -17.58
C ARG A 218 12.96 3.65 -16.71
N LEU A 219 12.32 2.93 -15.78
CA LEU A 219 11.36 3.54 -14.86
C LEU A 219 11.99 4.64 -14.01
N ILE A 220 13.21 4.42 -13.49
CA ILE A 220 13.97 5.43 -12.72
C ILE A 220 14.17 6.68 -13.56
N ALA A 221 14.53 6.55 -14.83
CA ALA A 221 14.68 7.71 -15.72
C ALA A 221 13.37 8.50 -15.89
N GLN A 222 12.22 7.82 -15.95
CA GLN A 222 10.90 8.48 -16.05
C GLN A 222 10.52 9.24 -14.77
N VAL A 223 10.88 8.71 -13.59
CA VAL A 223 10.54 9.34 -12.30
C VAL A 223 11.61 10.29 -11.77
N SER A 224 12.81 10.29 -12.37
CA SER A 224 13.93 11.15 -11.96
C SER A 224 13.60 12.65 -11.87
N PRO A 225 12.77 13.24 -12.75
CA PRO A 225 12.36 14.65 -12.59
C PRO A 225 11.62 14.93 -11.27
N TRP A 226 11.00 13.90 -10.69
CA TRP A 226 10.26 13.97 -9.42
C TRP A 226 11.13 13.61 -8.21
N LEU A 227 12.40 13.25 -8.42
CA LEU A 227 13.34 12.86 -7.38
C LEU A 227 14.25 14.02 -6.98
N PRO A 228 14.45 14.26 -5.67
CA PRO A 228 15.55 15.10 -5.24
C PRO A 228 16.89 14.49 -5.67
N THR A 229 17.85 15.35 -6.02
CA THR A 229 19.19 14.93 -6.44
C THR A 229 19.85 14.00 -5.42
N GLY A 230 20.32 12.85 -5.89
CA GLY A 230 21.00 11.83 -5.07
C GLY A 230 20.10 11.11 -4.06
N ALA A 231 18.78 11.34 -4.05
CA ALA A 231 17.87 10.68 -3.10
C ALA A 231 17.87 9.16 -3.29
N LEU A 232 17.82 8.68 -4.54
CA LEU A 232 17.82 7.26 -4.86
C LEU A 232 19.09 6.55 -4.37
N GLU A 233 20.26 7.13 -4.66
CA GLU A 233 21.56 6.59 -4.24
C GLU A 233 21.65 6.49 -2.71
N ARG A 234 21.31 7.57 -2.00
CA ARG A 234 21.28 7.57 -0.52
C ARG A 234 20.30 6.52 0.04
N SER A 235 19.12 6.37 -0.58
CA SER A 235 18.15 5.36 -0.18
C SER A 235 18.66 3.93 -0.39
N LEU A 236 19.36 3.66 -1.49
CA LEU A 236 19.98 2.36 -1.76
C LEU A 236 21.14 2.07 -0.79
N GLU A 237 22.01 3.04 -0.52
CA GLU A 237 23.11 2.91 0.44
C GLU A 237 22.60 2.56 1.84
N ARG A 238 21.59 3.31 2.31
CA ARG A 238 20.95 3.04 3.61
C ARG A 238 20.33 1.66 3.65
N GLN A 239 19.73 1.22 2.57
CA GLN A 239 19.13 -0.10 2.51
C GLN A 239 20.18 -1.21 2.57
N VAL A 240 21.32 -1.05 1.89
CA VAL A 240 22.46 -1.96 2.00
C VAL A 240 22.94 -2.02 3.45
N HIS A 241 23.05 -0.88 4.13
CA HIS A 241 23.38 -0.85 5.56
C HIS A 241 22.33 -1.57 6.41
N TRP A 242 21.04 -1.31 6.19
CA TRP A 242 19.96 -2.00 6.91
C TRP A 242 20.03 -3.52 6.72
N GLN A 243 20.23 -4.00 5.49
CA GLN A 243 20.33 -5.42 5.17
C GLN A 243 21.53 -6.04 5.89
N HIS A 244 22.70 -5.41 5.84
CA HIS A 244 23.90 -5.90 6.52
C HIS A 244 23.72 -6.02 8.04
N HIS A 245 23.00 -5.08 8.67
CA HIS A 245 22.82 -5.07 10.13
C HIS A 245 21.66 -5.94 10.61
N HIS A 246 20.53 -5.94 9.90
CA HIS A 246 19.29 -6.53 10.40
C HIS A 246 18.94 -7.88 9.78
N GLN A 247 19.25 -8.09 8.49
CA GLN A 247 18.84 -9.28 7.74
C GLN A 247 19.91 -9.68 6.70
N PRO A 248 21.11 -10.12 7.13
CA PRO A 248 22.23 -10.38 6.22
C PRO A 248 21.97 -11.54 5.25
N SER A 249 21.02 -12.42 5.57
CA SER A 249 20.58 -13.53 4.72
C SER A 249 19.49 -13.15 3.70
N HIS A 250 19.06 -11.89 3.68
CA HIS A 250 18.08 -11.43 2.70
C HIS A 250 18.77 -10.95 1.42
N ARG A 251 18.04 -10.89 0.32
CA ARG A 251 18.36 -10.18 -0.91
C ARG A 251 17.33 -9.09 -1.12
N ILE A 252 17.77 -7.99 -1.72
CA ILE A 252 16.91 -6.86 -2.03
C ILE A 252 16.57 -6.88 -3.51
N GLY A 253 15.30 -6.65 -3.81
CA GLY A 253 14.81 -6.36 -5.14
C GLY A 253 13.98 -5.08 -5.16
N PHE A 254 13.77 -4.56 -6.35
CA PHE A 254 12.83 -3.47 -6.59
C PHE A 254 11.38 -4.00 -6.53
N SER A 255 10.48 -3.26 -5.89
CA SER A 255 9.04 -3.57 -5.93
C SER A 255 8.30 -2.57 -6.82
N HIS A 256 8.28 -1.30 -6.43
CA HIS A 256 7.63 -0.22 -7.18
C HIS A 256 8.08 1.16 -6.65
N PHE A 257 7.74 2.21 -7.39
CA PHE A 257 7.66 3.56 -6.83
C PHE A 257 6.21 3.86 -6.46
N LYS A 258 6.00 4.70 -5.47
CA LYS A 258 4.68 5.23 -5.14
C LYS A 258 4.72 6.75 -5.17
N LEU A 259 3.93 7.32 -6.06
CA LEU A 259 3.67 8.75 -6.13
C LEU A 259 2.43 9.04 -5.30
N MET A 260 2.55 9.88 -4.29
CA MET A 260 1.44 10.19 -3.37
C MET A 260 1.38 11.68 -3.07
N PRO A 261 0.19 12.24 -2.83
CA PRO A 261 0.08 13.65 -2.52
C PRO A 261 0.73 13.92 -1.16
N THR A 262 1.39 15.06 -1.04
CA THR A 262 1.87 15.53 0.26
C THR A 262 0.69 15.97 1.13
N ALA A 263 0.91 16.04 2.45
CA ALA A 263 -0.10 16.55 3.37
C ALA A 263 -0.37 18.05 3.20
N ASN A 264 0.52 18.79 2.52
CA ASN A 264 0.53 20.25 2.52
C ASN A 264 -0.16 20.85 1.29
N SER A 265 -0.23 20.11 0.17
CA SER A 265 -0.88 20.56 -1.06
C SER A 265 -1.30 19.36 -1.91
N PRO A 266 -2.50 19.39 -2.52
CA PRO A 266 -2.98 18.32 -3.40
C PRO A 266 -2.20 18.20 -4.72
N ASN A 267 -1.37 19.21 -5.05
CA ASN A 267 -0.55 19.23 -6.26
C ASN A 267 0.96 19.07 -5.96
N ASP A 268 1.33 18.98 -4.68
CA ASP A 268 2.70 18.64 -4.32
C ASP A 268 2.77 17.13 -4.11
N TRP A 269 3.69 16.48 -4.81
CA TRP A 269 3.81 15.04 -4.81
C TRP A 269 5.06 14.59 -4.06
N MET A 270 4.92 13.45 -3.39
CA MET A 270 5.99 12.73 -2.73
C MET A 270 6.21 11.41 -3.46
N LEU A 271 7.47 11.09 -3.76
CA LEU A 271 7.84 9.77 -4.23
C LEU A 271 8.37 8.93 -3.07
N LYS A 272 7.85 7.71 -2.94
CA LYS A 272 8.39 6.66 -2.08
C LYS A 272 8.96 5.53 -2.95
N LEU A 273 10.09 4.97 -2.54
CA LEU A 273 10.65 3.75 -3.11
C LEU A 273 10.24 2.55 -2.25
N TYR A 274 9.66 1.54 -2.88
CA TYR A 274 9.34 0.27 -2.24
C TYR A 274 10.38 -0.78 -2.66
N LEU A 275 11.12 -1.30 -1.67
CA LEU A 275 12.09 -2.37 -1.87
C LEU A 275 11.58 -3.66 -1.25
N LEU A 276 11.70 -4.77 -1.99
CA LEU A 276 11.35 -6.10 -1.53
C LEU A 276 12.61 -6.79 -0.97
N SER A 277 12.61 -7.04 0.33
CA SER A 277 13.63 -7.84 1.01
C SER A 277 13.13 -9.28 1.15
N HIS A 278 13.86 -10.26 0.62
CA HIS A 278 13.49 -11.68 0.65
C HIS A 278 14.62 -12.56 1.17
N ALA A 279 14.31 -13.55 2.01
CA ALA A 279 15.29 -14.52 2.49
C ALA A 279 15.87 -15.35 1.33
N THR A 280 17.15 -15.70 1.41
CA THR A 280 17.89 -16.40 0.34
C THR A 280 18.03 -17.92 0.54
N GLY A 281 17.20 -18.52 1.40
CA GLY A 281 17.27 -19.93 1.81
C GLY A 281 16.01 -20.72 1.52
#